data_AF-A0A650CPE1-F1
#
_entry.id   AF-A0A650CPE1-F1
#
_cell.length_a   1.000
_cell.length_b   1.000
_cell.length_c   1.000
_cell.angle_alpha   90.00
_cell.angle_beta   90.00
_cell.angle_gamma   90.00
#
_symmetry.space_group_name_H-M   'P 1'
#
loop_
_entity.id
_entity.type
_entity.pdbx_description
1 polymer ?
#
loop_
_entity_poly.entity_id
_entity_poly.type
_entity_poly.pdbx_seq_one_letter_code
_entity_poly.pdbx_strand_id
1 'polypeptide(L)'
;MDLKVTLNKVTARALLFLIFVSLRLLSLEKLAILFLPFILVNDSTSFLLNIGLIPIAFLLLVMVSLIKFGILLRDKVYYIFKRSRSRNYDV
;
A
#
# COMPACT_ATOMS: atom_id res chain seq x y z
N MET A 1 20.10 -22.19 -14.85
CA MET A 1 19.80 -21.17 -13.82
C MET A 1 18.70 -21.76 -12.94
N ASP A 2 18.93 -21.86 -11.63
CA ASP A 2 18.08 -22.64 -10.72
C ASP A 2 16.67 -22.03 -10.61
N LEU A 3 15.61 -22.83 -10.81
CA LEU A 3 14.22 -22.39 -10.88
C LEU A 3 13.79 -21.68 -9.59
N LYS A 4 14.30 -22.14 -8.44
CA LYS A 4 14.03 -21.55 -7.12
C LYS A 4 14.57 -20.12 -7.00
N VAL A 5 15.76 -19.88 -7.53
CA VAL A 5 16.39 -18.56 -7.51
C VAL A 5 15.65 -17.58 -8.42
N THR A 6 15.18 -18.06 -9.57
CA THR A 6 14.37 -17.25 -10.51
C THR A 6 13.01 -16.89 -9.92
N LEU A 7 12.32 -17.83 -9.28
CA LEU A 7 11.05 -17.58 -8.60
C LEU A 7 11.22 -16.58 -7.44
N ASN A 8 12.20 -16.78 -6.56
CA ASN A 8 12.45 -15.86 -5.45
C ASN A 8 12.69 -14.41 -5.95
N LYS A 9 13.48 -14.26 -7.03
CA LYS A 9 13.72 -12.95 -7.65
C LYS A 9 12.44 -12.29 -8.17
N VAL A 10 11.54 -13.06 -8.79
CA VAL A 10 10.27 -12.53 -9.30
C VAL A 10 9.35 -12.16 -8.14
N THR A 11 9.23 -13.01 -7.12
CA THR A 11 8.39 -12.74 -5.94
C THR A 11 8.87 -11.53 -5.16
N ALA A 12 10.19 -11.38 -4.97
CA ALA A 12 10.77 -10.21 -4.31
C ALA A 12 10.48 -8.90 -5.08
N ARG A 13 10.59 -8.93 -6.42
CA ARG A 13 10.23 -7.78 -7.27
C ARG A 13 8.74 -7.44 -7.19
N ALA A 14 7.87 -8.44 -7.15
CA ALA A 14 6.43 -8.24 -7.03
C ALA A 14 6.06 -7.65 -5.65
N LEU A 15 6.64 -8.17 -4.56
CA LEU A 15 6.52 -7.62 -3.21
C LEU A 15 6.97 -6.16 -3.15
N LEU A 16 8.10 -5.88 -3.79
CA LEU A 16 8.65 -4.54 -3.88
C LEU A 16 7.72 -3.54 -4.56
N PHE A 17 7.20 -3.95 -5.71
CA PHE A 17 6.23 -3.15 -6.43
C PHE A 17 4.99 -2.89 -5.57
N LEU A 18 4.49 -3.91 -4.87
CA LEU A 18 3.31 -3.79 -4.01
C LEU A 18 3.54 -2.83 -2.83
N ILE A 19 4.67 -2.95 -2.14
CA ILE A 19 5.04 -2.09 -1.01
C ILE A 19 5.20 -0.65 -1.50
N PHE A 20 5.91 -0.44 -2.60
CA PHE A 20 6.16 0.89 -3.14
C PHE A 20 4.85 1.57 -3.59
N VAL A 21 3.97 0.84 -4.29
CA VAL A 21 2.65 1.33 -4.68
C VAL A 21 1.81 1.68 -3.45
N SER A 22 1.81 0.82 -2.42
CA SER A 22 1.05 1.06 -1.18
C SER A 22 1.51 2.33 -0.45
N LEU A 23 2.84 2.49 -0.31
CA LEU A 23 3.43 3.65 0.34
C LEU A 23 3.18 4.94 -0.43
N ARG A 24 3.28 4.90 -1.77
CA ARG A 24 2.94 6.03 -2.63
C ARG A 24 1.45 6.39 -2.52
N LEU A 25 0.57 5.40 -2.42
CA LEU A 25 -0.87 5.63 -2.30
C LEU A 25 -1.22 6.37 -1.00
N LEU A 26 -0.41 6.21 0.04
CA LEU A 26 -0.54 6.83 1.36
C LEU A 26 0.24 8.15 1.53
N SER A 27 1.00 8.59 0.52
CA SER A 27 2.03 9.63 0.71
C SER A 27 3.04 9.32 1.82
N LEU A 28 3.29 8.03 2.10
CA LEU A 28 4.24 7.54 3.10
C LEU A 28 5.57 7.11 2.47
N GLU A 29 5.97 7.78 1.39
CA GLU A 29 7.19 7.50 0.61
C GLU A 29 8.45 7.42 1.49
N LYS A 30 8.50 8.22 2.56
CA LYS A 30 9.62 8.24 3.51
C LYS A 30 9.75 6.94 4.32
N LEU A 31 8.68 6.19 4.52
CA LEU A 31 8.72 4.89 5.19
C LEU A 31 9.28 3.78 4.29
N ALA A 32 9.48 4.03 2.99
CA ALA A 32 10.08 3.06 2.07
C ALA A 32 11.52 2.67 2.50
N ILE A 33 12.22 3.55 3.22
CA ILE A 33 13.56 3.28 3.77
C ILE A 33 13.55 2.10 4.75
N LEU A 34 12.47 1.87 5.50
CA LEU A 34 12.36 0.73 6.42
C LEU A 34 12.31 -0.61 5.67
N PHE A 35 11.89 -0.58 4.40
CA PHE A 35 11.80 -1.77 3.56
C PHE A 35 13.07 -1.99 2.72
N LEU A 36 13.96 -1.00 2.61
CA LEU A 36 15.23 -1.07 1.89
C LEU A 36 16.13 -2.27 2.27
N PRO A 37 16.31 -2.63 3.56
CA PRO A 37 17.14 -3.79 3.92
C PRO A 37 16.55 -5.12 3.41
N PHE A 38 15.24 -5.21 3.25
CA PHE A 38 14.58 -6.38 2.66
C PHE A 38 14.76 -6.48 1.13
N ILE A 39 15.13 -5.37 0.48
CA ILE A 39 15.45 -5.29 -0.96
C ILE A 39 16.88 -5.75 -1.22
N LEU A 40 17.80 -5.33 -0.35
CA LEU A 40 19.23 -5.54 -0.54
C LEU A 40 19.67 -6.98 -0.24
N VAL A 41 19.00 -7.65 0.69
CA VAL A 41 19.36 -9.01 1.13
C VAL A 41 18.67 -10.05 0.23
N ASN A 42 19.30 -10.32 -0.92
CA ASN A 42 18.81 -11.24 -1.95
C ASN A 42 19.48 -12.62 -1.88
N ASP A 43 19.75 -13.11 -0.68
CA ASP A 43 20.26 -14.47 -0.44
C ASP A 43 19.14 -15.45 -0.15
N SER A 44 19.38 -16.73 -0.43
CA SER A 44 18.42 -17.85 -0.42
C SER A 44 17.61 -18.02 0.87
N THR A 45 18.10 -17.50 2.01
CA THR A 45 17.44 -17.43 3.32
C THR A 45 16.29 -16.42 3.38
N SER A 46 16.24 -15.46 2.45
CA SER A 46 15.18 -14.44 2.35
C SER A 46 13.86 -14.95 1.76
N PHE A 47 13.80 -16.16 1.20
CA PHE A 47 12.56 -16.69 0.57
C PHE A 47 11.43 -16.91 1.58
N LEU A 48 11.75 -17.43 2.77
CA LEU A 48 10.78 -17.65 3.85
C LEU A 48 10.29 -16.33 4.46
N LEU A 49 11.18 -15.36 4.62
CA LEU A 49 10.83 -14.00 5.06
C LEU A 49 9.94 -13.31 4.03
N ASN A 50 10.25 -13.44 2.73
CA ASN A 50 9.43 -12.91 1.65
C ASN A 50 8.01 -13.50 1.68
N ILE A 51 7.86 -14.82 1.84
CA ILE A 51 6.54 -15.46 1.97
C ILE A 51 5.78 -14.95 3.20
N GLY A 52 6.45 -14.79 4.35
CA GLY A 52 5.84 -14.26 5.56
C GLY A 52 5.43 -12.78 5.46
N LEU A 53 6.13 -12.00 4.63
CA LEU A 53 5.84 -10.59 4.38
C LEU A 53 4.67 -10.37 3.41
N ILE A 54 4.35 -11.33 2.55
CA ILE A 54 3.19 -11.24 1.62
C ILE A 54 1.86 -10.97 2.35
N PRO A 55 1.44 -11.78 3.34
CA PRO A 55 0.18 -11.53 4.04
C PRO A 55 0.18 -10.20 4.81
N ILE A 56 1.33 -9.79 5.35
CA ILE A 56 1.49 -8.51 6.05
C ILE A 56 1.33 -7.33 5.07
N ALA A 57 1.99 -7.40 3.92
CA ALA A 57 1.89 -6.39 2.87
C ALA A 57 0.47 -6.31 2.30
N PHE A 58 -0.21 -7.46 2.14
CA PHE A 58 -1.60 -7.51 1.71
C PHE A 58 -2.54 -6.85 2.74
N LEU A 59 -2.36 -7.16 4.03
CA LEU A 59 -3.16 -6.58 5.10
C LEU A 59 -2.97 -5.07 5.19
N LEU A 60 -1.72 -4.60 5.05
CA LEU A 60 -1.42 -3.16 4.91
C LEU A 60 -2.17 -2.55 3.73
N LEU A 61 -2.09 -3.13 2.54
CA LEU A 61 -2.79 -2.62 1.35
C LEU A 61 -4.31 -2.52 1.56
N VAL A 62 -4.92 -3.50 2.22
CA VAL A 62 -6.36 -3.48 2.57
C VAL A 62 -6.67 -2.33 3.53
N MET A 63 -5.90 -2.18 4.61
CA MET A 63 -6.10 -1.10 5.59
C MET A 63 -5.99 0.28 4.94
N VAL A 64 -4.98 0.44 4.09
CA VAL A 64 -4.75 1.67 3.32
C VAL A 64 -5.94 1.99 2.41
N SER A 65 -6.42 0.98 1.68
CA SER A 65 -7.56 1.13 0.78
C SER A 65 -8.82 1.55 1.55
N LEU A 66 -9.08 0.91 2.70
CA LEU A 66 -10.21 1.26 3.58
C LEU A 66 -10.12 2.68 4.12
N ILE A 67 -8.94 3.11 4.59
CA ILE A 67 -8.73 4.47 5.09
C ILE A 67 -8.99 5.48 3.97
N LYS A 68 -8.41 5.26 2.78
CA LYS A 68 -8.54 6.20 1.66
C LYS A 68 -9.98 6.27 1.14
N PHE A 69 -10.67 5.13 1.10
CA PHE A 69 -12.09 5.05 0.76
C PHE A 69 -12.96 5.77 1.80
N GLY A 70 -12.67 5.60 3.10
CA GLY A 70 -13.34 6.32 4.18
C GLY A 70 -13.17 7.84 4.09
N ILE A 71 -11.96 8.32 3.79
CA ILE A 71 -11.69 9.75 3.56
C ILE A 71 -12.50 10.25 2.37
N LEU A 72 -12.48 9.52 1.24
CA LEU A 72 -13.21 9.91 0.03
C LEU A 72 -14.73 9.98 0.27
N LEU A 73 -15.30 9.02 0.99
CA LEU A 73 -16.70 9.05 1.39
C LEU A 73 -17.02 10.21 2.32
N ARG A 74 -16.18 10.44 3.35
CA ARG A 74 -16.34 11.55 4.29
C ARG A 74 -16.33 12.89 3.56
N ASP A 75 -15.39 13.09 2.64
CA ASP A 75 -15.28 14.34 1.87
C ASP A 75 -16.49 14.54 0.95
N LYS A 76 -16.98 13.46 0.32
CA LYS A 76 -18.18 13.50 -0.53
C LYS A 76 -19.44 13.83 0.29
N VAL A 77 -19.60 13.22 1.47
CA VAL A 77 -20.72 13.49 2.38
C VAL A 77 -20.66 14.93 2.89
N TYR A 78 -19.47 15.39 3.31
CA TYR A 78 -19.26 16.77 3.76
C TYR A 78 -19.60 17.79 2.67
N TYR A 79 -19.18 17.53 1.43
CA TYR A 79 -19.49 18.38 0.28
C TYR A 79 -21.00 18.47 0.01
N ILE A 80 -21.72 17.33 0.04
CA ILE A 80 -23.18 17.31 -0.15
C ILE A 80 -23.88 18.10 0.96
N PHE A 81 -23.48 17.90 2.21
CA PHE A 81 -24.05 18.62 3.35
C PHE A 81 -23.82 20.14 3.25
N LYS A 82 -22.60 20.57 2.91
CA LYS A 82 -22.27 21.98 2.69
C LYS A 82 -23.08 22.58 1.53
N ARG A 83 -23.24 21.84 0.42
CA ARG A 83 -24.01 22.28 -0.74
C ARG A 83 -25.51 22.42 -0.44
N SER A 84 -26.08 21.52 0.37
CA SER A 84 -27.48 21.64 0.83
C SER A 84 -27.67 22.83 1.75
N ARG A 85 -26.69 23.13 2.61
CA ARG A 85 -26.76 24.29 3.51
C ARG A 85 -26.69 25.63 2.76
N SER A 86 -25.82 25.74 1.75
CA SER A 86 -25.70 26.96 0.91
C SER A 86 -27.00 27.29 0.20
N ARG A 87 -27.68 26.29 -0.38
CA ARG A 87 -28.96 26.50 -1.07
C ARG A 87 -30.09 27.03 -0.18
N ASN A 88 -30.00 26.84 1.13
CA ASN A 88 -31.01 27.30 2.09
C ASN A 88 -30.82 28.76 2.52
N TYR A 89 -29.69 29.40 2.16
CA TYR A 89 -29.41 30.81 2.45
C TYR A 89 -29.53 31.71 1.22
N ASP A 90 -29.71 31.13 0.03
CA ASP A 90 -29.89 31.82 -1.25
C ASP A 90 -31.37 31.95 -1.66
N VAL A 91 -32.31 31.73 -0.72
CA VAL A 91 -33.77 31.94 -0.85
C VAL A 91 -34.20 32.96 0.20
#